data_AF-A0AAU9C2T1-F1
#
_entry.id   AF-A0AAU9C2T1-F1
#
_cell.length_a   1.000
_cell.length_b   1.000
_cell.length_c   1.000
_cell.angle_alpha   90.00
_cell.angle_beta   90.00
_cell.angle_gamma   90.00
#
_symmetry.space_group_name_H-M   'P 1'
#
loop_
_entity.id
_entity.type
_entity.pdbx_description
1 polymer ?
#
loop_
_entity_poly.entity_id
_entity_poly.type
_entity_poly.pdbx_seq_one_letter_code
_entity_poly.pdbx_strand_id
1 'polypeptide(L)'
;MIRTFRALSALLTYPDAELQAAIPDIRQVLEDEQLVARETLEPMLTRLETGKLLDLQVDYVDLFDRTPRLSLYLFEHIHGDSRERGQAMVNLHALYQRHGLEIGGRELPDYLPLFLEFLATRPLDEARALLGETVHILAALRQRLEERDSGYALVLQALCGLADRPPAPQALTKLRDLPDADPETLDRAWAEAPVTFGPACTATEQPIIFDRRKPSTAPS
;
A
#
# COMPACT_ATOMS: atom_id res chain seq x y z
N MET A 1 -6.43 -17.79 -12.24
CA MET A 1 -6.16 -16.75 -11.24
C MET A 1 -5.43 -17.42 -10.10
N ILE A 2 -4.30 -16.88 -9.66
CA ILE A 2 -3.49 -17.46 -8.59
C ILE A 2 -3.97 -16.85 -7.28
N ARG A 3 -4.60 -17.65 -6.43
CA ARG A 3 -5.25 -17.16 -5.20
C ARG A 3 -4.23 -16.86 -4.12
N THR A 4 -3.04 -17.45 -4.15
CA THR A 4 -1.94 -17.17 -3.19
C THR A 4 -1.59 -15.69 -3.15
N PHE A 5 -1.51 -15.00 -4.30
CA PHE A 5 -1.22 -13.57 -4.30
C PHE A 5 -2.35 -12.73 -3.67
N ARG A 6 -3.62 -13.12 -3.86
CA ARG A 6 -4.76 -12.46 -3.19
C ARG A 6 -4.77 -12.74 -1.69
N ALA A 7 -4.44 -13.96 -1.30
CA ALA A 7 -4.29 -14.35 0.09
C ALA A 7 -3.22 -13.50 0.78
N LEU A 8 -2.02 -13.41 0.22
CA LEU A 8 -0.94 -12.58 0.76
C LEU A 8 -1.28 -11.07 0.72
N SER A 9 -2.03 -10.61 -0.28
CA SER A 9 -2.55 -9.25 -0.33
C SER A 9 -3.46 -8.94 0.87
N ALA A 10 -4.46 -9.80 1.12
CA ALA A 10 -5.39 -9.64 2.24
C ALA A 10 -4.68 -9.65 3.60
N LEU A 11 -3.61 -10.43 3.75
CA LEU A 11 -2.80 -10.43 4.98
C LEU A 11 -2.01 -9.13 5.21
N LEU A 12 -1.92 -8.25 4.22
CA LEU A 12 -1.25 -6.95 4.30
C LEU A 12 -2.23 -5.76 4.34
N THR A 13 -3.53 -5.99 4.25
CA THR A 13 -4.54 -4.92 4.39
C THR A 13 -4.88 -4.67 5.85
N TYR A 14 -5.50 -3.52 6.11
CA TYR A 14 -5.98 -3.17 7.45
C TYR A 14 -6.87 -4.30 8.03
N PRO A 15 -6.61 -4.78 9.26
CA PRO A 15 -7.37 -5.87 9.82
C PRO A 15 -8.78 -5.42 10.18
N ASP A 16 -9.77 -6.13 9.66
CA ASP A 16 -11.19 -5.98 9.96
C ASP A 16 -11.84 -7.34 10.25
N ALA A 17 -13.12 -7.32 10.61
CA ALA A 17 -13.85 -8.55 10.93
C ALA A 17 -14.00 -9.48 9.71
N GLU A 18 -14.02 -8.93 8.49
CA GLU A 18 -14.13 -9.71 7.26
C GLU A 18 -12.83 -10.49 7.00
N LEU A 19 -11.68 -9.84 7.16
CA LEU A 19 -10.37 -10.48 7.07
C LEU A 19 -10.22 -11.58 8.12
N GLN A 20 -10.60 -11.33 9.39
CA GLN A 20 -10.53 -12.36 10.44
C GLN A 20 -11.38 -13.58 10.09
N ALA A 21 -12.59 -13.36 9.59
CA ALA A 21 -13.48 -14.44 9.15
C ALA A 21 -12.96 -15.19 7.91
N ALA A 22 -12.15 -14.54 7.07
CA ALA A 22 -11.57 -15.12 5.86
C ALA A 22 -10.28 -15.92 6.12
N ILE A 23 -9.67 -15.88 7.31
CA ILE A 23 -8.41 -16.59 7.59
C ILE A 23 -8.48 -18.10 7.32
N PRO A 24 -9.55 -18.83 7.68
CA PRO A 24 -9.68 -20.25 7.32
C PRO A 24 -9.63 -20.50 5.81
N ASP A 25 -10.28 -19.66 5.01
CA ASP A 25 -10.27 -19.76 3.54
C ASP A 25 -8.90 -19.42 2.95
N ILE A 26 -8.23 -18.40 3.50
CA ILE A 26 -6.85 -18.04 3.16
C ILE A 26 -5.93 -19.24 3.44
N ARG A 27 -6.06 -19.86 4.61
CA ARG A 27 -5.27 -21.04 4.98
C ARG A 27 -5.47 -22.19 3.99
N GLN A 28 -6.72 -22.47 3.61
CA GLN A 28 -7.03 -23.49 2.61
C GLN A 28 -6.40 -23.18 1.24
N VAL A 29 -6.45 -21.93 0.79
CA VAL A 29 -5.80 -21.50 -0.47
C VAL A 29 -4.31 -21.79 -0.47
N LEU A 30 -3.62 -21.46 0.63
CA LEU A 30 -2.18 -21.66 0.74
C LEU A 30 -1.81 -23.16 0.76
N GLU A 31 -2.66 -23.99 1.38
CA GLU A 31 -2.51 -25.45 1.40
C GLU A 31 -2.78 -26.08 0.03
N ASP A 32 -3.77 -25.59 -0.72
CA ASP A 32 -4.15 -26.13 -2.02
C ASP A 32 -3.13 -25.77 -3.12
N GLU A 33 -2.67 -24.51 -3.15
CA GLU A 33 -1.79 -24.04 -4.22
C GLU A 33 -0.31 -24.34 -3.94
N GLN A 34 0.09 -24.52 -2.67
CA GLN A 34 1.44 -24.87 -2.23
C GLN A 34 2.57 -24.01 -2.83
N LEU A 35 2.25 -22.77 -3.23
CA LEU A 35 3.24 -21.84 -3.79
C LEU A 35 4.15 -21.25 -2.71
N VAL A 36 3.71 -21.28 -1.46
CA VAL A 36 4.46 -20.89 -0.26
C VAL A 36 4.26 -21.93 0.84
N ALA A 37 5.21 -22.04 1.76
CA ALA A 37 5.07 -22.91 2.92
C ALA A 37 4.06 -22.30 3.92
N ARG A 38 2.82 -22.79 3.93
CA ARG A 38 1.75 -22.35 4.84
C ARG A 38 2.22 -22.41 6.30
N GLU A 39 3.01 -23.42 6.68
CA GLU A 39 3.59 -23.59 8.02
C GLU A 39 4.35 -22.34 8.47
N THR A 40 5.04 -21.66 7.56
CA THR A 40 5.81 -20.45 7.86
C THR A 40 4.91 -19.26 8.15
N LEU A 41 3.70 -19.22 7.59
CA LEU A 41 2.71 -18.16 7.79
C LEU A 41 1.78 -18.44 8.97
N GLU A 42 1.71 -19.67 9.47
CA GLU A 42 0.75 -20.08 10.51
C GLU A 42 0.76 -19.20 11.77
N PRO A 43 1.90 -18.73 12.31
CA PRO A 43 1.89 -17.81 13.44
C PRO A 43 1.13 -16.51 13.14
N MET A 44 1.27 -15.97 11.93
CA MET A 44 0.57 -14.76 11.50
C MET A 44 -0.92 -15.02 11.24
N LEU A 45 -1.24 -16.15 10.60
CA LEU A 45 -2.63 -16.58 10.37
C LEU A 45 -3.38 -16.75 11.71
N THR A 46 -2.77 -17.46 12.65
CA THR A 46 -3.35 -17.65 14.00
C THR A 46 -3.55 -16.31 14.72
N ARG A 47 -2.58 -15.40 14.64
CA ARG A 47 -2.69 -14.05 15.23
C ARG A 47 -3.86 -13.27 14.65
N LEU A 48 -4.01 -13.26 13.32
CA LEU A 48 -5.12 -12.56 12.67
C LEU A 48 -6.47 -13.20 12.99
N GLU A 49 -6.55 -14.53 13.05
CA GLU A 49 -7.80 -15.26 13.29
C GLU A 49 -8.30 -15.12 14.73
N THR A 50 -7.40 -15.16 15.72
CA THR A 50 -7.76 -15.26 17.15
C THR A 50 -7.45 -14.01 17.96
N GLY A 51 -6.68 -13.08 17.39
CA GLY A 51 -6.32 -11.82 18.04
C GLY A 51 -7.53 -10.93 18.28
N LYS A 52 -7.44 -10.09 19.33
CA LYS A 52 -8.44 -9.04 19.53
C LYS A 52 -8.32 -8.03 18.39
N LEU A 53 -9.43 -7.81 17.67
CA LEU A 53 -9.42 -6.96 16.49
C LEU A 53 -8.83 -5.56 16.75
N LEU A 54 -9.21 -4.92 17.85
CA LEU A 54 -8.69 -3.60 18.19
C LEU A 54 -7.17 -3.59 18.38
N ASP A 55 -6.59 -4.62 19.00
CA ASP A 55 -5.15 -4.71 19.20
C ASP A 55 -4.44 -4.91 17.85
N LEU A 56 -4.98 -5.75 16.97
CA LEU A 56 -4.47 -5.95 15.60
C LEU A 56 -4.49 -4.65 14.80
N GLN A 57 -5.55 -3.85 14.95
CA GLN A 57 -5.72 -2.57 14.26
C GLN A 57 -4.73 -1.52 14.77
N VAL A 58 -4.53 -1.44 16.09
CA VAL A 58 -3.51 -0.56 16.68
C VAL A 58 -2.13 -0.93 16.19
N ASP A 59 -1.78 -2.23 16.23
CA ASP A 59 -0.50 -2.72 15.75
C ASP A 59 -0.29 -2.42 14.26
N TYR A 60 -1.34 -2.57 13.43
CA TYR A 60 -1.28 -2.25 12.00
C TYR A 60 -0.97 -0.77 11.76
N VAL A 61 -1.69 0.13 12.43
CA VAL A 61 -1.51 1.58 12.28
C VAL A 61 -0.13 2.01 12.79
N ASP A 62 0.31 1.49 13.92
CA ASP A 62 1.63 1.81 14.48
C ASP A 62 2.77 1.32 13.57
N LEU A 63 2.60 0.17 12.91
CA LEU A 63 3.56 -0.36 11.95
C LEU A 63 3.52 0.39 10.62
N PHE A 64 2.39 0.44 9.92
CA PHE A 64 2.34 0.83 8.51
C PHE A 64 2.00 2.30 8.28
N ASP A 65 1.13 2.88 9.11
CA ASP A 65 0.65 4.25 8.88
C ASP A 65 1.50 5.30 9.60
N ARG A 66 2.04 4.94 10.78
CA ARG A 66 2.84 5.85 11.62
C ARG A 66 4.34 5.75 11.40
N THR A 67 4.80 4.70 10.73
CA THR A 67 6.23 4.47 10.49
C THR A 67 6.50 4.46 8.98
N PRO A 68 6.87 5.60 8.35
CA PRO A 68 7.07 5.69 6.91
C PRO A 68 8.05 4.65 6.32
N ARG A 69 9.00 4.19 7.13
CA ARG A 69 10.00 3.18 6.72
C ARG A 69 9.44 1.77 6.65
N LEU A 70 8.27 1.55 7.20
CA LEU A 70 7.53 0.30 7.13
C LEU A 70 6.36 0.39 6.14
N SER A 71 6.09 1.58 5.59
CA SER A 71 5.01 1.83 4.65
C SER A 71 4.89 0.76 3.56
N LEU A 72 3.65 0.41 3.21
CA LEU A 72 3.35 -0.57 2.16
C LEU A 72 3.36 0.05 0.75
N TYR A 73 3.66 1.34 0.61
CA TYR A 73 3.85 2.00 -0.68
C TYR A 73 5.27 1.77 -1.19
N LEU A 74 5.38 1.02 -2.29
CA LEU A 74 6.67 0.55 -2.81
C LEU A 74 7.62 1.70 -3.15
N PHE A 75 7.10 2.81 -3.68
CA PHE A 75 7.93 3.90 -4.17
C PHE A 75 8.38 4.88 -3.08
N GLU A 76 7.80 4.80 -1.88
CA GLU A 76 8.33 5.51 -0.71
C GLU A 76 9.74 5.03 -0.33
N HIS A 77 10.03 3.75 -0.60
CA HIS A 77 11.35 3.16 -0.35
C HIS A 77 12.37 3.48 -1.44
N ILE A 78 11.93 3.87 -2.64
CA ILE A 78 12.83 4.25 -3.72
C ILE A 78 13.47 5.61 -3.41
N HIS A 79 14.80 5.63 -3.48
CA HIS A 79 15.61 6.84 -3.33
C HIS A 79 15.93 7.42 -4.70
N GLY A 80 15.53 8.67 -4.91
CA GLY A 80 15.71 9.40 -6.15
C GLY A 80 14.96 10.73 -6.06
N ASP A 81 15.38 11.72 -6.83
CA ASP A 81 14.64 12.98 -7.02
C ASP A 81 13.16 12.66 -7.30
N SER A 82 12.23 13.57 -6.96
CA SER A 82 10.77 13.40 -7.19
C SER A 82 10.44 12.87 -8.59
N ARG A 83 11.33 13.15 -9.55
CA ARG A 83 11.34 12.66 -10.92
C ARG A 83 11.47 11.14 -11.09
N GLU A 84 12.33 10.45 -10.35
CA GLU A 84 12.50 8.99 -10.47
C GLU A 84 11.28 8.26 -9.92
N ARG A 85 10.75 8.71 -8.78
CA ARG A 85 9.49 8.22 -8.23
C ARG A 85 8.33 8.46 -9.21
N GLY A 86 8.25 9.68 -9.76
CA GLY A 86 7.26 10.02 -10.78
C GLY A 86 7.35 9.12 -12.01
N GLN A 87 8.56 8.80 -12.48
CA GLN A 87 8.73 7.90 -13.62
C GLN A 87 8.33 6.46 -13.27
N ALA A 88 8.67 5.96 -12.08
CA ALA A 88 8.24 4.65 -11.61
C ALA A 88 6.70 4.56 -11.54
N MET A 89 6.05 5.61 -11.05
CA MET A 89 4.59 5.77 -11.01
C MET A 89 3.96 5.69 -12.40
N VAL A 90 4.50 6.44 -13.36
CA VAL A 90 4.04 6.41 -14.76
C VAL A 90 4.22 5.02 -15.37
N ASN A 91 5.36 4.37 -15.11
CA ASN A 91 5.64 3.03 -15.63
C ASN A 91 4.68 1.98 -15.06
N LEU A 92 4.38 2.05 -13.76
CA LEU A 92 3.45 1.15 -13.09
C LEU A 92 2.00 1.37 -13.57
N HIS A 93 1.59 2.62 -13.74
CA HIS A 93 0.29 2.93 -14.31
C HIS A 93 0.16 2.41 -15.76
N ALA A 94 1.19 2.62 -16.59
CA ALA A 94 1.23 2.08 -17.94
C ALA A 94 1.20 0.54 -17.94
N LEU A 95 1.89 -0.11 -16.99
CA LEU A 95 1.81 -1.56 -16.81
C LEU A 95 0.36 -1.98 -16.56
N TYR A 96 -0.32 -1.39 -15.57
CA TYR A 96 -1.72 -1.74 -15.28
C TYR A 96 -2.67 -1.53 -16.46
N GLN A 97 -2.54 -0.39 -17.15
CA GLN A 97 -3.33 -0.07 -18.34
C GLN A 97 -3.13 -1.08 -19.47
N ARG A 98 -1.89 -1.52 -19.73
CA ARG A 98 -1.60 -2.53 -20.78
C ARG A 98 -2.33 -3.85 -20.55
N HIS A 99 -2.64 -4.17 -19.29
CA HIS A 99 -3.38 -5.37 -18.95
C HIS A 99 -4.83 -5.11 -18.53
N GLY A 100 -5.38 -3.93 -18.89
CA GLY A 100 -6.78 -3.60 -18.71
C GLY A 100 -7.22 -3.42 -17.25
N LEU A 101 -6.29 -3.15 -16.33
CA LEU A 101 -6.64 -2.81 -14.95
C LEU A 101 -6.79 -1.29 -14.84
N GLU A 102 -7.99 -0.85 -14.48
CA GLU A 102 -8.27 0.52 -14.07
C GLU A 102 -8.23 0.61 -12.54
N ILE A 103 -7.31 1.40 -12.00
CA ILE A 103 -7.25 1.62 -10.56
C ILE A 103 -8.32 2.63 -10.18
N GLY A 104 -9.22 2.24 -9.28
CA GLY A 104 -10.14 3.18 -8.66
C GLY A 104 -9.37 4.20 -7.83
N GLY A 105 -9.78 5.47 -7.85
CA GLY A 105 -9.04 6.58 -7.23
C GLY A 105 -8.98 6.60 -5.68
N ARG A 106 -9.15 5.46 -5.01
CA ARG A 106 -9.02 5.34 -3.54
C ARG A 106 -7.59 5.05 -3.10
N GLU A 107 -6.85 4.25 -3.86
CA GLU A 107 -5.49 3.81 -3.52
C GLU A 107 -4.50 4.20 -4.61
N LEU A 108 -3.25 4.47 -4.24
CA LEU A 108 -2.18 4.69 -5.23
C LEU A 108 -1.78 3.36 -5.87
N PRO A 109 -1.33 3.37 -7.14
CA PRO A 109 -0.93 2.16 -7.86
C PRO A 109 0.20 1.38 -7.17
N ASP A 110 1.07 2.03 -6.40
CA ASP A 110 2.23 1.41 -5.77
C ASP A 110 1.95 0.84 -4.36
N TYR A 111 0.69 0.87 -3.92
CA TYR A 111 0.25 0.17 -2.72
C TYR A 111 0.45 -1.34 -2.90
N LEU A 112 1.28 -1.96 -2.05
CA LEU A 112 1.69 -3.36 -2.21
C LEU A 112 0.51 -4.33 -2.30
N PRO A 113 -0.54 -4.28 -1.44
CA PRO A 113 -1.71 -5.15 -1.58
C PRO A 113 -2.41 -5.02 -2.94
N LEU A 114 -2.57 -3.80 -3.46
CA LEU A 114 -3.12 -3.58 -4.81
C LEU A 114 -2.22 -4.20 -5.89
N PHE A 115 -0.90 -4.03 -5.77
CA PHE A 115 0.04 -4.67 -6.67
C PHE A 115 -0.08 -6.20 -6.64
N LEU A 116 -0.22 -6.82 -5.47
CA LEU A 116 -0.43 -8.26 -5.33
C LEU A 116 -1.77 -8.74 -5.89
N GLU A 117 -2.85 -7.95 -5.75
CA GLU A 117 -4.12 -8.24 -6.42
C GLU A 117 -3.96 -8.24 -7.94
N PHE A 118 -3.21 -7.29 -8.49
CA PHE A 118 -2.87 -7.30 -9.90
C PHE A 118 -2.09 -8.57 -10.28
N LEU A 119 -1.06 -8.96 -9.51
CA LEU A 119 -0.26 -10.16 -9.79
C LEU A 119 -1.13 -11.44 -9.79
N ALA A 120 -2.15 -11.53 -8.94
CA ALA A 120 -3.07 -12.67 -8.93
C ALA A 120 -3.81 -12.90 -10.26
N THR A 121 -3.95 -11.85 -11.07
CA THR A 121 -4.61 -11.89 -12.38
C THR A 121 -3.66 -12.22 -13.53
N ARG A 122 -2.36 -12.42 -13.25
CA ARG A 122 -1.32 -12.74 -14.23
C ARG A 122 -0.98 -14.24 -14.24
N PRO A 123 -0.39 -14.75 -15.34
CA PRO A 123 0.30 -16.02 -15.33
C PRO A 123 1.38 -16.07 -14.25
N LEU A 124 1.66 -17.26 -13.69
CA LEU A 124 2.56 -17.40 -12.55
C LEU A 124 3.97 -16.87 -12.84
N ASP A 125 4.54 -17.23 -13.98
CA ASP A 125 5.90 -16.82 -14.33
C ASP A 125 6.02 -15.30 -14.48
N GLU A 126 5.01 -14.66 -15.09
CA GLU A 126 4.94 -13.21 -15.20
C GLU A 126 4.79 -12.54 -13.83
N ALA A 127 3.92 -13.09 -12.96
CA ALA A 127 3.73 -12.58 -11.62
C ALA A 127 5.01 -12.65 -10.77
N ARG A 128 5.75 -13.77 -10.87
CA ARG A 128 7.03 -13.97 -10.18
C ARG A 128 8.11 -13.02 -10.69
N ALA A 129 8.17 -12.78 -12.00
CA ALA A 129 9.10 -11.82 -12.61
C ALA A 129 8.84 -10.38 -12.17
N LEU A 130 7.56 -9.95 -12.20
CA LEU A 130 7.15 -8.63 -11.72
C LEU A 130 7.43 -8.45 -10.22
N LEU A 131 7.21 -9.49 -9.41
CA LEU A 131 7.58 -9.45 -7.99
C LEU A 131 9.11 -9.40 -7.81
N GLY A 132 9.86 -10.06 -8.69
CA GLY A 132 11.31 -9.96 -8.78
C GLY A 132 11.79 -8.52 -8.98
N GLU A 133 11.05 -7.68 -9.71
CA GLU A 133 11.39 -6.26 -9.89
C GLU A 133 11.46 -5.51 -8.56
N THR A 134 10.59 -5.86 -7.61
CA THR A 134 10.42 -5.16 -6.33
C THR A 134 11.03 -5.90 -5.14
N VAL A 135 11.58 -7.10 -5.34
CA VAL A 135 12.04 -8.01 -4.27
C VAL A 135 13.06 -7.39 -3.30
N HIS A 136 13.88 -6.45 -3.75
CA HIS A 136 14.84 -5.74 -2.90
C HIS A 136 14.15 -4.81 -1.89
N ILE A 137 13.03 -4.18 -2.27
CA ILE A 137 12.18 -3.38 -1.39
C ILE A 137 11.50 -4.29 -0.36
N LEU A 138 10.93 -5.41 -0.83
CA LEU A 138 10.27 -6.40 0.03
C LEU A 138 11.25 -6.98 1.07
N ALA A 139 12.47 -7.30 0.66
CA ALA A 139 13.51 -7.82 1.54
C ALA A 139 13.95 -6.78 2.59
N ALA A 140 14.05 -5.50 2.22
CA ALA A 140 14.38 -4.43 3.16
C ALA A 140 13.24 -4.23 4.17
N LEU A 141 11.99 -4.21 3.71
CA LEU A 141 10.82 -4.10 4.56
C LEU A 141 10.71 -5.29 5.52
N ARG A 142 10.95 -6.52 5.03
CA ARG A 142 11.03 -7.73 5.86
C ARG A 142 12.02 -7.56 7.01
N GLN A 143 13.26 -7.13 6.71
CA GLN A 143 14.30 -6.97 7.74
C GLN A 143 13.88 -5.96 8.83
N ARG A 144 13.30 -4.82 8.43
CA ARG A 144 12.81 -3.81 9.38
C ARG A 144 11.63 -4.31 10.23
N LEU A 145 10.77 -5.16 9.66
CA LEU A 145 9.67 -5.81 10.41
C LEU A 145 10.20 -6.90 11.36
N GLU A 146 11.27 -7.61 11.00
CA GLU A 146 11.96 -8.57 11.86
C GLU A 146 12.61 -7.88 13.07
N GLU A 147 13.24 -6.73 12.86
CA GLU A 147 13.79 -5.89 13.94
C GLU A 147 12.71 -5.41 14.94
N ARG A 148 11.43 -5.48 14.56
CA ARG A 148 10.26 -5.13 15.38
C ARG A 148 9.48 -6.34 15.88
N ASP A 149 10.02 -7.56 15.71
CA ASP A 149 9.36 -8.82 16.05
C ASP A 149 7.94 -8.95 15.47
N SER A 150 7.72 -8.39 14.28
CA SER A 150 6.39 -8.32 13.67
C SER A 150 6.08 -9.56 12.83
N GLY A 151 4.94 -10.20 13.09
CA GLY A 151 4.44 -11.33 12.30
C GLY A 151 4.22 -11.02 10.81
N TYR A 152 4.06 -9.75 10.44
CA TYR A 152 3.99 -9.34 9.03
C TYR A 152 5.29 -9.66 8.26
N ALA A 153 6.44 -9.76 8.93
CA ALA A 153 7.69 -10.19 8.32
C ALA A 153 7.58 -11.56 7.62
N LEU A 154 6.76 -12.47 8.17
CA LEU A 154 6.52 -13.80 7.58
C LEU A 154 5.80 -13.69 6.23
N VAL A 155 4.90 -12.73 6.08
CA VAL A 155 4.21 -12.44 4.81
C VAL A 155 5.20 -11.92 3.77
N LEU A 156 6.07 -10.98 4.16
CA LEU A 156 7.12 -10.45 3.28
C LEU A 156 8.17 -11.51 2.93
N GLN A 157 8.47 -12.43 3.84
CA GLN A 157 9.33 -13.59 3.58
C GLN A 157 8.72 -14.50 2.51
N ALA A 158 7.42 -14.81 2.63
CA ALA A 158 6.71 -15.62 1.64
C ALA A 158 6.73 -14.95 0.26
N LEU A 159 6.51 -13.64 0.19
CA LEU A 159 6.62 -12.87 -1.05
C LEU A 159 8.03 -12.90 -1.65
N CYS A 160 9.07 -12.73 -0.83
CA CYS A 160 10.45 -12.85 -1.31
C CYS A 160 10.74 -14.24 -1.88
N GLY A 161 10.17 -15.31 -1.32
CA GLY A 161 10.30 -16.68 -1.82
C GLY A 161 9.53 -16.96 -3.11
N LEU A 162 8.49 -16.17 -3.41
CA LEU A 162 7.75 -16.28 -4.67
C LEU A 162 8.47 -15.62 -5.85
N ALA A 163 9.29 -14.59 -5.60
CA ALA A 163 10.02 -13.88 -6.65
C ALA A 163 10.92 -14.82 -7.45
N ASP A 164 11.05 -14.55 -8.76
CA ASP A 164 11.88 -15.36 -9.67
C ASP A 164 13.39 -15.16 -9.49
N ARG A 165 13.78 -14.13 -8.71
CA ARG A 165 15.16 -13.73 -8.49
C ARG A 165 15.39 -13.25 -7.06
N PRO A 166 16.59 -13.44 -6.50
CA PRO A 166 16.91 -12.96 -5.16
C PRO A 166 17.10 -11.43 -5.13
N PRO A 167 16.96 -10.80 -3.95
CA PRO A 167 17.28 -9.39 -3.79
C PRO A 167 18.75 -9.12 -4.07
N ALA A 168 19.02 -8.09 -4.87
CA ALA A 168 20.38 -7.64 -5.15
C ALA A 168 21.02 -7.13 -3.84
N PRO A 169 22.15 -7.71 -3.38
CA PRO A 169 22.71 -7.37 -2.05
C PRO A 169 23.01 -5.88 -1.88
N GLN A 170 23.55 -5.23 -2.93
CA GLN A 170 23.88 -3.80 -2.88
C GLN A 170 22.63 -2.91 -2.76
N ALA A 171 21.55 -3.26 -3.45
CA ALA A 171 20.30 -2.50 -3.35
C ALA A 171 19.65 -2.68 -1.97
N LEU A 172 19.70 -3.92 -1.43
CA LEU A 172 19.19 -4.23 -0.09
C LEU A 172 19.96 -3.47 1.00
N THR A 173 21.30 -3.48 0.98
CA THR A 173 22.11 -2.76 1.96
C THR A 173 21.80 -1.26 1.96
N LYS A 174 21.69 -0.64 0.77
CA LYS A 174 21.32 0.77 0.64
C LYS A 174 19.96 1.08 1.25
N LEU A 175 18.98 0.20 1.03
CA LEU A 175 17.65 0.36 1.61
C LEU A 175 17.66 0.15 3.12
N ARG A 176 18.38 -0.84 3.64
CA ARG A 176 18.43 -1.09 5.09
C ARG A 176 19.07 0.07 5.85
N ASP A 177 20.22 0.54 5.39
CA ASP A 177 21.07 1.50 6.11
C ASP A 177 20.57 2.95 6.02
N LEU A 178 19.36 3.16 5.50
CA LEU A 178 18.74 4.48 5.54
C LEU A 178 18.61 4.96 7.00
N PRO A 179 18.60 6.27 7.26
CA PRO A 179 18.23 6.82 8.56
C PRO A 179 16.71 6.86 8.71
N ASP A 180 16.24 6.81 9.96
CA ASP A 180 14.83 7.09 10.26
C ASP A 180 14.44 8.45 9.70
N ALA A 181 13.30 8.53 9.02
CA ALA A 181 12.71 9.83 8.73
C ALA A 181 12.32 10.41 10.09
N ASP A 182 13.11 11.39 10.56
CA ASP A 182 12.85 12.07 11.82
C ASP A 182 11.44 12.68 11.74
N PRO A 183 10.54 12.44 12.72
CA PRO A 183 9.21 13.02 12.78
C PRO A 183 9.19 14.53 12.49
N GLU A 184 10.20 15.27 12.95
CA GLU A 184 10.31 16.72 12.69
C GLU A 184 10.58 17.07 11.21
N THR A 185 11.06 16.12 10.42
CA THR A 185 11.26 16.24 8.97
C THR A 185 9.96 16.01 8.22
N LEU A 186 9.11 15.09 8.69
CA LEU A 186 7.79 14.80 8.12
C LEU A 186 6.84 15.97 8.39
N ASP A 187 6.85 16.51 9.61
CA ASP A 187 6.10 17.71 9.97
C ASP A 187 6.53 18.93 9.14
N ARG A 188 7.85 19.10 8.86
CA ARG A 188 8.36 20.14 7.96
C ARG A 188 7.93 19.95 6.51
N ALA A 189 7.96 18.72 6.01
CA ALA A 189 7.53 18.40 4.65
C ALA A 189 6.02 18.65 4.44
N TRP A 190 5.21 18.49 5.48
CA TRP A 190 3.79 18.86 5.47
C TRP A 190 3.54 20.36 5.67
N ALA A 191 4.45 21.08 6.33
CA ALA A 191 4.37 22.52 6.53
C ALA A 191 4.78 23.34 5.29
N GLU A 192 5.65 22.83 4.43
CA GLU A 192 6.21 23.58 3.28
C GLU A 192 5.59 23.19 1.94
N ALA A 193 4.35 23.62 1.73
CA ALA A 193 3.91 24.12 0.42
C ALA A 193 2.68 25.04 0.62
N PRO A 194 2.87 26.37 0.79
CA PRO A 194 1.75 27.28 0.56
C PRO A 194 1.30 27.09 -0.88
N VAL A 195 0.07 26.58 -1.06
CA VAL A 195 -0.60 26.56 -2.37
C VAL A 195 -0.66 28.01 -2.84
N THR A 196 0.26 28.37 -3.74
CA THR A 196 0.24 29.68 -4.36
C THR A 196 -0.81 29.62 -5.44
N PHE A 197 -2.03 30.05 -5.13
CA PHE A 197 -3.03 30.32 -6.14
C PHE A 197 -2.45 31.39 -7.07
N GLY A 198 -2.22 31.03 -8.33
CA GLY A 198 -1.76 31.98 -9.35
C GLY A 198 -2.74 33.15 -9.51
N PRO A 199 -2.30 34.29 -10.06
CA PRO A 199 -3.03 35.57 -10.07
C PRO A 199 -4.35 35.59 -10.88
N ALA A 200 -4.82 34.45 -11.39
CA ALA A 200 -6.05 34.34 -12.16
C ALA A 200 -7.33 34.28 -11.30
N CYS A 201 -7.23 34.14 -9.98
CA CYS A 201 -8.38 34.15 -9.06
C CYS A 201 -8.43 35.42 -8.22
N THR A 202 -8.60 36.59 -8.86
CA THR A 202 -9.16 37.75 -8.16
C THR A 202 -10.67 37.66 -8.25
N ALA A 203 -11.27 36.94 -7.31
CA ALA A 203 -12.71 37.02 -7.09
C ALA A 203 -13.03 38.48 -6.74
N THR A 204 -13.64 39.19 -7.68
CA THR A 204 -14.16 40.52 -7.42
C THR A 204 -15.34 40.34 -6.47
N GLU A 205 -15.15 40.71 -5.20
CA GLU A 205 -16.23 40.73 -4.21
C GLU A 205 -17.31 41.72 -4.66
N GLN A 206 -18.33 41.21 -5.34
CA GLN A 206 -19.60 41.91 -5.46
C GLN A 206 -20.53 41.37 -4.36
N PRO A 207 -21.01 42.21 -3.45
CA PRO A 207 -21.95 41.77 -2.43
C PRO A 207 -23.28 41.38 -3.08
N ILE A 208 -23.72 40.15 -2.83
CA ILE A 208 -25.03 39.65 -3.28
C ILE A 208 -26.11 40.31 -2.42
N ILE A 209 -26.86 41.24 -3.01
CA ILE A 209 -28.03 41.86 -2.38
C ILE A 209 -29.24 40.93 -2.55
N PHE A 210 -29.74 40.36 -1.46
CA PHE A 210 -30.99 39.60 -1.44
C PHE A 210 -32.19 40.56 -1.40
N ASP A 211 -32.85 40.75 -2.56
CA ASP A 211 -34.13 41.46 -2.63
C ASP A 211 -35.28 40.52 -2.20
N ARG A 212 -35.88 40.80 -1.04
CA ARG A 212 -37.08 40.09 -0.56
C ARG A 212 -38.31 40.58 -1.33
N ARG A 213 -38.63 39.93 -2.46
CA ARG A 213 -39.92 40.14 -3.14
C ARG A 213 -41.07 39.67 -2.24
N LYS A 214 -41.99 40.58 -1.91
CA LYS A 214 -43.29 40.26 -1.30
C LYS A 214 -44.16 39.47 -2.29
N PRO A 215 -45.00 38.52 -1.84
CA PRO A 215 -45.93 37.82 -2.70
C PRO A 215 -47.03 38.76 -3.21
N SER A 216 -47.24 38.76 -4.53
CA SER A 216 -48.30 39.50 -5.23
C SER A 216 -49.64 38.81 -5.01
N THR A 217 -50.60 39.50 -4.40
CA THR A 217 -52.03 39.17 -4.47
C THR A 217 -52.59 39.64 -5.81
N ALA A 218 -53.35 38.78 -6.50
CA ALA A 218 -54.08 39.09 -7.74
C ALA A 218 -55.58 39.36 -7.44
N PRO A 219 -56.32 40.03 -8.35
CA PRO A 219 -57.39 40.95 -7.98
C PRO A 219 -58.81 40.34 -8.04
N SER A 220 -59.76 41.05 -7.43
CA SER A 220 -61.13 41.23 -7.91
C SER A 220 -61.54 42.67 -7.68
#